data_AF-A0A8C8Z727-F1
#
_entry.id   AF-A0A8C8Z727-F1
#
_cell.length_a   1.000
_cell.length_b   1.000
_cell.length_c   1.000
_cell.angle_alpha   90.00
_cell.angle_beta   90.00
_cell.angle_gamma   90.00
#
_symmetry.space_group_name_H-M   'P 1'
#
loop_
_entity.id
_entity.type
_entity.pdbx_description
1 polymer ?
#
loop_
_entity_poly.entity_id
_entity_poly.type
_entity_poly.pdbx_seq_one_letter_code
_entity_poly.pdbx_strand_id
1 'polypeptide(L)'
;DRWEEKVAVSREGLAQSLSPVGDGMDRAGSQHCPPLPGREPLPLPYLKQEELPDILSAEPPCPVFQYVLCAATSPAMKQQEETLTYLNQGHSYEVQLLCNPKLGDATQCPRLLKSVVRVVFHDRRLQYMEQQQLDRWRWSRPGDRILDIDVPLSVGVIEPQVLPSQLNTVEFHWDPTKKTSLFLQIHCISTEFTPRKKGGEKGVPFCLQIDTFKPSDKGLLPEHLHSAGCLIKVFKPKGADRKLKTDREKIEKQPLHERDKYQTPRANLRNTVAIL
;
A
#
# COMPACT_ATOMS: atom_id res chain seq x y z
N ASP A 1 -29.04 13.91 38.47
CA ASP A 1 -29.95 14.67 37.58
C ASP A 1 -29.22 15.26 36.40
N ARG A 2 -29.81 15.07 35.21
CA ARG A 2 -29.50 15.70 33.91
C ARG A 2 -28.38 15.08 33.08
N TRP A 3 -28.72 13.98 32.41
CA TRP A 3 -28.23 13.67 31.07
C TRP A 3 -29.43 13.78 30.12
N GLU A 4 -29.53 14.91 29.41
CA GLU A 4 -30.48 15.10 28.31
C GLU A 4 -29.77 14.84 26.97
N GLU A 5 -30.23 13.77 26.32
CA GLU A 5 -30.62 13.65 24.92
C GLU A 5 -30.16 14.72 23.91
N LYS A 6 -29.66 14.26 22.76
CA LYS A 6 -30.13 14.77 21.45
C LYS A 6 -29.86 13.80 20.30
N VAL A 7 -30.95 13.19 19.86
CA VAL A 7 -31.20 12.58 18.56
C VAL A 7 -31.29 13.70 17.51
N ALA A 8 -30.76 13.48 16.30
CA ALA A 8 -31.18 14.23 15.11
C ALA A 8 -31.23 13.30 13.88
N VAL A 9 -32.45 13.20 13.36
CA VAL A 9 -32.93 12.40 12.24
C VAL A 9 -32.63 13.08 10.90
N SER A 10 -32.31 12.27 9.88
CA SER A 10 -32.27 12.62 8.46
C SER A 10 -33.64 12.49 7.79
N ARG A 11 -33.95 13.37 6.82
CA ARG A 11 -34.76 13.13 5.59
C ARG A 11 -34.85 14.44 4.79
N GLU A 12 -34.28 14.48 3.58
CA GLU A 12 -34.93 14.33 2.25
C GLU A 12 -35.37 15.66 1.62
N GLY A 13 -35.07 15.83 0.32
CA GLY A 13 -35.49 16.99 -0.47
C GLY A 13 -34.86 17.02 -1.87
N LEU A 14 -35.47 16.26 -2.79
CA LEU A 14 -35.22 16.25 -4.24
C LEU A 14 -35.60 17.61 -4.88
N ALA A 15 -34.86 18.06 -5.90
CA ALA A 15 -35.40 18.98 -6.90
C ALA A 15 -34.74 18.77 -8.28
N GLN A 16 -35.60 18.57 -9.26
CA GLN A 16 -35.33 18.42 -10.70
C GLN A 16 -35.32 19.81 -11.37
N SER A 17 -34.60 19.96 -12.49
CA SER A 17 -34.97 20.96 -13.53
C SER A 17 -34.43 20.54 -14.90
N LEU A 18 -35.31 20.61 -15.90
CA LEU A 18 -35.19 20.19 -17.30
C LEU A 18 -34.90 21.38 -18.25
N SER A 19 -34.08 21.11 -19.29
CA SER A 19 -34.13 21.59 -20.70
C SER A 19 -33.99 23.11 -21.02
N PRO A 20 -33.80 23.59 -22.29
CA PRO A 20 -33.84 22.92 -23.62
C PRO A 20 -32.63 23.22 -24.59
N VAL A 21 -32.30 22.33 -25.54
CA VAL A 21 -32.64 22.23 -27.00
C VAL A 21 -32.20 23.41 -27.90
N GLY A 22 -31.47 23.07 -28.98
CA GLY A 22 -31.32 23.87 -30.20
C GLY A 22 -30.83 23.01 -31.40
N ASP A 23 -31.74 22.79 -32.36
CA ASP A 23 -31.67 22.65 -33.84
C ASP A 23 -30.30 22.52 -34.54
N GLY A 24 -30.06 21.84 -35.67
CA GLY A 24 -30.80 21.23 -36.80
C GLY A 24 -29.72 20.94 -37.88
N MET A 25 -29.75 19.93 -38.78
CA MET A 25 -30.43 19.92 -40.08
C MET A 25 -29.95 18.70 -40.94
N ASP A 26 -30.88 18.05 -41.65
CA ASP A 26 -30.84 17.38 -43.00
C ASP A 26 -29.76 16.33 -43.38
N ARG A 27 -30.08 15.05 -43.69
CA ARG A 27 -30.82 14.35 -44.80
C ARG A 27 -29.89 13.69 -45.86
N ALA A 28 -30.07 12.36 -46.03
CA ALA A 28 -29.96 11.44 -47.21
C ALA A 28 -29.04 11.78 -48.42
N GLY A 29 -28.38 10.87 -49.17
CA GLY A 29 -28.37 9.41 -49.32
C GLY A 29 -27.80 9.00 -50.72
N SER A 30 -27.24 7.78 -50.82
CA SER A 30 -27.21 6.87 -51.99
C SER A 30 -26.27 7.04 -53.23
N GLN A 31 -25.35 6.06 -53.37
CA GLN A 31 -25.09 5.10 -54.50
C GLN A 31 -24.36 5.44 -55.85
N HIS A 32 -23.33 4.60 -56.12
CA HIS A 32 -22.85 3.92 -57.37
C HIS A 32 -22.46 4.75 -58.63
N CYS A 33 -21.47 4.46 -59.51
CA CYS A 33 -20.48 3.40 -59.90
C CYS A 33 -19.63 4.00 -61.10
N PRO A 34 -18.78 3.30 -61.92
CA PRO A 34 -17.50 2.56 -61.74
C PRO A 34 -16.36 3.06 -62.74
N PRO A 35 -15.40 2.29 -63.36
CA PRO A 35 -13.94 2.48 -63.17
C PRO A 35 -12.98 2.54 -64.43
N LEU A 36 -11.65 2.62 -64.17
CA LEU A 36 -10.43 2.21 -64.96
C LEU A 36 -9.78 3.20 -65.98
N PRO A 37 -8.51 3.01 -66.44
CA PRO A 37 -7.27 2.56 -65.75
C PRO A 37 -5.99 3.35 -66.16
N GLY A 38 -4.86 3.09 -65.48
CA GLY A 38 -3.53 3.05 -66.16
C GLY A 38 -2.40 3.95 -65.64
N ARG A 39 -1.50 3.37 -64.82
CA ARG A 39 -0.03 3.49 -64.96
C ARG A 39 0.69 2.67 -63.88
N GLU A 40 1.45 1.65 -64.30
CA GLU A 40 2.54 1.08 -63.51
C GLU A 40 3.80 1.95 -63.64
N PRO A 41 4.68 1.93 -62.62
CA PRO A 41 6.05 1.50 -62.89
C PRO A 41 6.65 0.52 -61.85
N LEU A 42 7.60 -0.26 -62.37
CA LEU A 42 8.35 -1.40 -61.83
C LEU A 42 9.30 -1.12 -60.63
N PRO A 43 9.85 -2.16 -59.97
CA PRO A 43 10.25 -2.15 -58.56
C PRO A 43 11.75 -1.94 -58.30
N LEU A 44 12.08 -1.67 -57.02
CA LEU A 44 13.28 -2.04 -56.22
C LEU A 44 13.66 -0.90 -55.24
N PRO A 45 14.38 -1.13 -54.12
CA PRO A 45 14.72 -2.38 -53.45
C PRO A 45 14.32 -2.40 -51.95
N TYR A 46 14.32 -3.62 -51.43
CA TYR A 46 14.22 -4.04 -50.04
C TYR A 46 14.90 -3.11 -49.02
N LEU A 47 14.10 -2.39 -48.22
CA LEU A 47 14.51 -1.88 -46.90
C LEU A 47 13.41 -2.27 -45.92
N LYS A 48 13.78 -3.11 -44.95
CA LYS A 48 12.90 -3.64 -43.91
C LYS A 48 12.20 -2.47 -43.19
N GLN A 49 10.89 -2.37 -43.35
CA GLN A 49 10.06 -1.54 -42.50
C GLN A 49 9.74 -2.37 -41.26
N GLU A 50 10.50 -2.14 -40.19
CA GLU A 50 10.11 -2.54 -38.84
C GLU A 50 8.75 -1.88 -38.54
N GLU A 51 7.71 -2.71 -38.40
CA GLU A 51 6.43 -2.28 -37.84
C GLU A 51 6.68 -1.80 -36.41
N LEU A 52 6.33 -0.53 -36.17
CA LEU A 52 6.27 0.06 -34.85
C LEU A 52 5.42 -0.84 -33.94
N PRO A 53 5.93 -1.33 -32.80
CA PRO A 53 5.09 -1.99 -31.84
C PRO A 53 4.11 -0.95 -31.27
N ASP A 54 2.84 -1.21 -31.51
CA ASP A 54 1.69 -0.59 -30.86
C ASP A 54 1.92 -0.63 -29.34
N ILE A 55 2.27 0.52 -28.74
CA ILE A 55 2.38 0.66 -27.29
C ILE A 55 0.94 0.74 -26.76
N LEU A 56 0.22 -0.37 -26.87
CA LEU A 56 -0.88 -0.67 -25.98
C LEU A 56 -0.26 -0.84 -24.60
N SER A 57 -0.44 0.19 -23.78
CA SER A 57 -0.43 0.19 -22.32
C SER A 57 0.00 -1.15 -21.74
N ALA A 58 1.31 -1.30 -21.45
CA ALA A 58 1.75 -2.33 -20.52
C ALA A 58 1.11 -1.98 -19.17
N GLU A 59 -0.11 -2.48 -18.95
CA GLU A 59 -0.64 -2.67 -17.61
C GLU A 59 0.50 -3.33 -16.83
N PRO A 60 1.01 -2.70 -15.74
CA PRO A 60 2.06 -3.31 -14.96
C PRO A 60 1.58 -4.71 -14.56
N PRO A 61 2.43 -5.75 -14.62
CA PRO A 61 2.02 -7.11 -14.31
C PRO A 61 1.35 -7.10 -12.94
N CYS A 62 0.03 -7.25 -12.95
CA CYS A 62 -0.81 -7.12 -11.77
C CYS A 62 -0.28 -8.16 -10.77
N PRO A 63 0.33 -7.75 -9.64
CA PRO A 63 1.05 -8.70 -8.82
C PRO A 63 0.02 -9.66 -8.23
N VAL A 64 0.32 -10.95 -8.34
CA VAL A 64 -0.52 -12.03 -7.78
C VAL A 64 -0.85 -11.73 -6.31
N PHE A 65 0.03 -11.00 -5.61
CA PHE A 65 -0.16 -10.52 -4.25
C PHE A 65 -0.13 -8.99 -4.18
N GLN A 66 -1.05 -8.41 -3.43
CA GLN A 66 -1.04 -7.00 -3.09
C GLN A 66 -1.31 -6.85 -1.59
N TYR A 67 -0.52 -6.01 -0.92
CA TYR A 67 -0.75 -5.68 0.48
C TYR A 67 -0.93 -4.17 0.63
N VAL A 68 -1.92 -3.76 1.42
CA VAL A 68 -2.26 -2.35 1.58
C VAL A 68 -2.29 -2.01 3.06
N LEU A 69 -1.36 -1.16 3.50
CA LEU A 69 -1.37 -0.58 4.84
C LEU A 69 -2.33 0.61 4.88
N CYS A 70 -3.39 0.52 5.68
CA CYS A 70 -4.40 1.55 5.86
C CYS A 70 -3.94 2.57 6.92
N ALA A 71 -2.95 3.39 6.57
CA ALA A 71 -2.49 4.51 7.38
C ALA A 71 -2.12 5.73 6.54
N ALA A 72 -2.05 6.89 7.20
CA ALA A 72 -1.74 8.15 6.55
C ALA A 72 -0.25 8.26 6.18
N THR A 73 0.00 8.65 4.93
CA THR A 73 1.35 8.90 4.40
C THR A 73 1.81 10.32 4.66
N SER A 74 3.13 10.47 4.79
CA SER A 74 3.79 11.76 4.81
C SER A 74 3.56 12.50 3.49
N PRO A 75 2.93 13.69 3.50
CA PRO A 75 2.82 14.52 2.31
C PRO A 75 4.17 15.17 1.95
N ALA A 76 5.14 15.16 2.87
CA ALA A 76 6.43 15.84 2.74
C ALA A 76 7.50 15.00 2.00
N MET A 77 7.11 13.88 1.36
CA MET A 77 8.02 13.08 0.54
C MET A 77 8.05 13.63 -0.90
N LYS A 78 9.24 13.70 -1.49
CA LYS A 78 9.39 14.12 -2.89
C LYS A 78 8.99 12.98 -3.84
N GLN A 79 8.66 13.31 -5.08
CA GLN A 79 8.21 12.32 -6.07
C GLN A 79 9.22 11.18 -6.34
N GLN A 80 10.52 11.44 -6.18
CA GLN A 80 11.59 10.45 -6.39
C GLN A 80 12.01 9.72 -5.10
N GLU A 81 11.44 10.09 -3.95
CA GLU A 81 11.76 9.48 -2.65
C GLU A 81 10.74 8.39 -2.31
N GLU A 82 11.17 7.37 -1.57
CA GLU A 82 10.28 6.34 -1.07
C GLU A 82 9.19 6.94 -0.16
N THR A 83 7.95 6.46 -0.31
CA THR A 83 6.83 6.93 0.51
C THR A 83 7.06 6.53 1.97
N LEU A 84 6.81 7.45 2.91
CA LEU A 84 6.93 7.18 4.35
C LEU A 84 5.56 7.28 5.02
N THR A 85 5.18 6.24 5.76
CA THR A 85 3.90 6.17 6.47
C THR A 85 4.09 6.49 7.96
N TYR A 86 3.22 7.31 8.54
CA TYR A 86 3.33 7.70 9.94
C TYR A 86 2.37 6.89 10.81
N LEU A 87 2.91 6.20 11.81
CA LEU A 87 2.15 5.36 12.74
C LEU A 87 2.31 5.85 14.18
N ASN A 88 1.30 5.60 15.00
CA ASN A 88 1.29 5.85 16.43
C ASN A 88 1.58 4.56 17.20
N GLN A 89 2.47 4.66 18.19
CA GLN A 89 2.83 3.56 19.08
C GLN A 89 1.59 2.93 19.71
N GLY A 90 1.46 1.61 19.60
CA GLY A 90 0.37 0.82 20.20
C GLY A 90 -1.02 1.03 19.60
N HIS A 91 -1.14 1.76 18.49
CA HIS A 91 -2.40 1.84 17.74
C HIS A 91 -2.47 0.70 16.73
N SER A 92 -3.66 0.12 16.56
CA SER A 92 -3.92 -0.95 15.61
C SER A 92 -4.14 -0.39 14.20
N TYR A 93 -3.33 -0.84 13.23
CA TYR A 93 -3.43 -0.45 11.83
C TYR A 93 -3.81 -1.64 10.97
N GLU A 94 -4.79 -1.47 10.08
CA GLU A 94 -5.20 -2.51 9.14
C GLU A 94 -4.18 -2.66 8.00
N VAL A 95 -3.83 -3.91 7.70
CA VAL A 95 -3.14 -4.34 6.50
C VAL A 95 -4.08 -5.29 5.75
N GLN A 96 -4.48 -4.89 4.55
CA GLN A 96 -5.30 -5.73 3.67
C GLN A 96 -4.40 -6.63 2.84
N LEU A 97 -4.69 -7.93 2.83
CA LEU A 97 -3.99 -8.92 2.03
C LEU A 97 -4.91 -9.33 0.87
N LEU A 98 -4.44 -9.11 -0.35
CA LEU A 98 -5.16 -9.39 -1.58
C LEU A 98 -4.33 -10.35 -2.43
N CYS A 99 -4.99 -11.37 -2.98
CA CYS A 99 -4.40 -12.26 -3.96
C CYS A 99 -5.30 -12.28 -5.20
N ASN A 100 -4.74 -12.08 -6.40
CA ASN A 100 -5.48 -12.26 -7.64
C ASN A 100 -5.13 -13.64 -8.25
N PRO A 101 -6.02 -14.65 -8.09
CA PRO A 101 -5.75 -16.00 -8.55
C PRO A 101 -5.76 -16.15 -10.09
N LYS A 102 -6.14 -15.11 -10.85
CA LYS A 102 -6.30 -15.20 -12.32
C LYS A 102 -5.00 -15.49 -13.11
N LEU A 103 -3.84 -15.58 -12.46
CA LEU A 103 -2.55 -15.86 -13.10
C LEU A 103 -1.86 -17.15 -12.61
N GLY A 104 -2.47 -17.88 -11.65
CA GLY A 104 -1.93 -19.13 -11.13
C GLY A 104 -2.93 -20.27 -11.33
N ASP A 105 -2.50 -21.32 -12.00
CA ASP A 105 -3.22 -22.56 -12.33
C ASP A 105 -4.35 -22.90 -11.32
N ALA A 106 -5.61 -22.67 -11.73
CA ALA A 106 -6.82 -22.79 -10.91
C ALA A 106 -7.16 -24.24 -10.49
N THR A 107 -6.24 -25.17 -10.72
CA THR A 107 -6.39 -26.61 -10.50
C THR A 107 -5.82 -27.08 -9.15
N GLN A 108 -5.14 -26.22 -8.38
CA GLN A 108 -4.69 -26.56 -7.03
C GLN A 108 -5.67 -26.02 -5.98
N CYS A 109 -6.17 -26.92 -5.12
CA CYS A 109 -7.07 -26.65 -3.99
C CYS A 109 -6.71 -25.37 -3.21
N PRO A 110 -7.66 -24.73 -2.50
CA PRO A 110 -7.40 -23.53 -1.68
C PRO A 110 -6.47 -23.91 -0.52
N ARG A 111 -5.17 -23.86 -0.79
CA ARG A 111 -4.12 -24.05 0.20
C ARG A 111 -3.98 -22.73 0.94
N LEU A 112 -4.13 -22.79 2.26
CA LEU A 112 -3.81 -21.65 3.11
C LEU A 112 -2.37 -21.22 2.82
N LEU A 113 -2.15 -19.93 2.68
CA LEU A 113 -0.82 -19.35 2.54
C LEU A 113 -0.32 -18.96 3.92
N LYS A 114 0.99 -19.08 4.13
CA LYS A 114 1.64 -18.57 5.33
C LYS A 114 2.21 -17.19 5.03
N SER A 115 1.94 -16.21 5.87
CA SER A 115 2.60 -14.91 5.81
C SER A 115 3.38 -14.63 7.09
N VAL A 116 4.55 -14.01 6.93
CA VAL A 116 5.44 -13.58 8.00
C VAL A 116 5.61 -12.07 7.87
N VAL A 117 5.23 -11.35 8.91
CA VAL A 117 5.33 -9.88 8.97
C VAL A 117 6.42 -9.49 9.94
N ARG A 118 7.31 -8.60 9.53
CA ARG A 118 8.44 -8.12 10.33
C ARG A 118 8.55 -6.60 10.33
N VAL A 119 8.89 -6.04 11.48
CA VAL A 119 9.39 -4.66 11.59
C VAL A 119 10.92 -4.74 11.60
N VAL A 120 11.56 -4.27 10.53
CA VAL A 120 13.02 -4.30 10.37
C VAL A 120 13.60 -2.90 10.22
N PHE A 121 14.87 -2.73 10.54
CA PHE A 121 15.54 -1.45 10.32
C PHE A 121 15.72 -1.19 8.82
N HIS A 122 15.43 0.03 8.36
CA HIS A 122 15.77 0.44 6.99
C HIS A 122 17.21 0.97 6.89
N ASP A 123 17.76 1.53 7.97
CA ASP A 123 19.14 2.00 8.04
C ASP A 123 20.13 0.82 8.07
N ARG A 124 21.06 0.78 7.10
CA ARG A 124 22.03 -0.31 6.93
C ARG A 124 22.91 -0.58 8.15
N ARG A 125 23.29 0.45 8.90
CA ARG A 125 24.10 0.29 10.11
C ARG A 125 23.28 -0.35 11.23
N LEU A 126 22.01 0.04 11.36
CA LEU A 126 21.11 -0.57 12.34
C LEU A 126 20.73 -2.01 11.96
N GLN A 127 20.61 -2.33 10.68
CA GLN A 127 20.43 -3.72 10.21
C GLN A 127 21.59 -4.62 10.66
N TYR A 128 22.83 -4.17 10.49
CA TYR A 128 24.01 -4.94 10.94
C TYR A 128 24.02 -5.19 12.46
N MET A 129 23.47 -4.24 13.23
CA MET A 129 23.39 -4.32 14.69
C MET A 129 22.00 -4.72 15.20
N GLU A 130 21.13 -5.28 14.35
CA GLU A 130 19.69 -5.44 14.63
C GLU A 130 19.47 -6.21 15.93
N GLN A 131 20.11 -7.37 16.07
CA GLN A 131 20.00 -8.20 17.28
C GLN A 131 20.34 -7.41 18.55
N GLN A 132 21.41 -6.61 18.53
CA GLN A 132 21.80 -5.79 19.68
C GLN A 132 20.78 -4.70 19.99
N GLN A 133 20.16 -4.10 18.96
CA GLN A 133 19.11 -3.10 19.14
C GLN A 133 17.83 -3.71 19.71
N LEU A 134 17.43 -4.87 19.19
CA LEU A 134 16.26 -5.62 19.68
C LEU A 134 16.46 -6.07 21.13
N ASP A 135 17.64 -6.58 21.48
CA ASP A 135 17.94 -6.98 22.85
C ASP A 135 17.95 -5.78 23.78
N ARG A 136 18.61 -4.67 23.42
CA ARG A 136 18.56 -3.44 24.24
C ARG A 136 17.13 -2.96 24.47
N TRP A 137 16.28 -3.03 23.45
CA TRP A 137 14.87 -2.69 23.56
C TRP A 137 14.14 -3.64 24.53
N ARG A 138 14.33 -4.96 24.37
CA ARG A 138 13.80 -6.01 25.26
C ARG A 138 14.18 -5.77 26.72
N TRP A 139 15.44 -5.49 27.00
CA TRP A 139 15.94 -5.24 28.35
C TRP A 139 15.31 -4.00 29.00
N SER A 140 15.00 -2.98 28.20
CA SER A 140 14.33 -1.78 28.69
C SER A 140 12.82 -1.95 28.94
N ARG A 141 12.23 -3.03 28.40
CA ARG A 141 10.79 -3.32 28.41
C ARG A 141 10.54 -4.82 28.53
N PRO A 142 10.83 -5.43 29.69
CA PRO A 142 10.66 -6.85 29.87
C PRO A 142 9.18 -7.24 29.70
N GLY A 143 8.90 -8.18 28.81
CA GLY A 143 7.56 -8.67 28.52
C GLY A 143 6.86 -7.99 27.34
N ASP A 144 7.31 -6.80 26.93
CA ASP A 144 6.74 -6.13 25.75
C ASP A 144 7.26 -6.75 24.44
N ARG A 145 6.45 -6.64 23.40
CA ARG A 145 6.81 -7.01 22.02
C ARG A 145 6.91 -5.78 21.14
N ILE A 146 7.71 -5.83 20.09
CA ILE A 146 7.81 -4.72 19.12
C ILE A 146 6.62 -4.75 18.17
N LEU A 147 6.24 -5.94 17.71
CA LEU A 147 5.15 -6.17 16.77
C LEU A 147 4.18 -7.20 17.35
N ASP A 148 2.89 -6.87 17.31
CA ASP A 148 1.80 -7.76 17.73
C ASP A 148 0.61 -7.72 16.76
N ILE A 149 -0.23 -8.75 16.83
CA ILE A 149 -1.47 -8.86 16.06
C ILE A 149 -2.65 -8.54 16.99
N ASP A 150 -3.48 -7.59 16.58
CA ASP A 150 -4.78 -7.35 17.19
C ASP A 150 -5.78 -8.39 16.64
N VAL A 151 -5.76 -9.58 17.23
CA VAL A 151 -6.57 -10.74 16.79
C VAL A 151 -8.08 -10.41 16.79
N PRO A 152 -8.65 -9.75 17.81
CA PRO A 152 -10.08 -9.39 17.81
C PRO A 152 -10.52 -8.49 16.65
N LEU A 153 -9.64 -7.62 16.15
CA LEU A 153 -9.94 -6.76 14.99
C LEU A 153 -9.64 -7.44 13.64
N SER A 154 -8.80 -8.47 13.64
CA SER A 154 -8.36 -9.16 12.44
C SER A 154 -9.44 -10.09 11.85
N VAL A 155 -9.49 -10.16 10.52
CA VAL A 155 -10.46 -10.96 9.76
C VAL A 155 -9.72 -11.85 8.77
N GLY A 156 -10.03 -13.15 8.75
CA GLY A 156 -9.41 -14.12 7.82
C GLY A 156 -8.01 -14.58 8.22
N VAL A 157 -7.48 -14.08 9.34
CA VAL A 157 -6.22 -14.53 9.95
C VAL A 157 -6.45 -15.86 10.68
N ILE A 158 -5.67 -16.88 10.34
CA ILE A 158 -5.76 -18.24 10.87
C ILE A 158 -4.46 -18.57 11.59
N GLU A 159 -4.57 -19.18 12.79
CA GLU A 159 -3.42 -19.61 13.61
C GLU A 159 -2.31 -18.54 13.73
N PRO A 160 -2.62 -17.35 14.29
CA PRO A 160 -1.59 -16.34 14.53
C PRO A 160 -0.53 -16.86 15.51
N GLN A 161 0.74 -16.73 15.13
CA GLN A 161 1.89 -17.14 15.92
C GLN A 161 2.78 -15.95 16.24
N VAL A 162 3.02 -15.76 17.53
CA VAL A 162 3.88 -14.73 18.12
C VAL A 162 4.94 -15.39 18.98
N LEU A 163 6.12 -15.64 18.40
CA LEU A 163 7.20 -16.31 19.12
C LEU A 163 7.87 -15.34 20.11
N PRO A 164 8.02 -15.70 21.41
CA PRO A 164 8.67 -14.83 22.41
C PRO A 164 10.12 -14.46 22.06
N SER A 165 10.82 -15.33 21.34
CA SER A 165 12.19 -15.10 20.88
C SER A 165 12.30 -14.03 19.78
N GLN A 166 11.24 -13.82 18.99
CA GLN A 166 11.19 -12.90 17.85
C GLN A 166 10.24 -11.74 18.15
N LEU A 167 10.76 -10.67 18.76
CA LEU A 167 9.93 -9.55 19.23
C LEU A 167 9.29 -8.73 18.12
N ASN A 168 9.91 -8.71 16.95
CA ASN A 168 9.55 -7.87 15.81
C ASN A 168 8.90 -8.65 14.67
N THR A 169 8.50 -9.91 14.91
CA THR A 169 7.94 -10.82 13.91
C THR A 169 6.62 -11.38 14.38
N VAL A 170 5.67 -11.51 13.45
CA VAL A 170 4.43 -12.27 13.63
C VAL A 170 4.19 -13.14 12.40
N GLU A 171 3.60 -14.32 12.59
CA GLU A 171 3.29 -15.25 11.50
C GLU A 171 1.82 -15.64 11.56
N PHE A 172 1.20 -15.94 10.42
CA PHE A 172 -0.17 -16.43 10.37
C PHE A 172 -0.45 -17.12 9.03
N HIS A 173 -1.56 -17.84 8.99
CA HIS A 173 -2.11 -18.42 7.77
C HIS A 173 -3.32 -17.63 7.30
N TRP A 174 -3.58 -17.63 5.99
CA TRP A 174 -4.77 -16.99 5.42
C TRP A 174 -5.19 -17.67 4.12
N ASP A 175 -6.46 -17.49 3.77
CA ASP A 175 -7.07 -18.05 2.57
C ASP A 175 -7.03 -17.00 1.44
N PRO A 176 -6.27 -17.21 0.35
CA PRO A 176 -6.16 -16.24 -0.73
C PRO A 176 -7.46 -16.03 -1.52
N THR A 177 -8.45 -16.92 -1.35
CA THR A 177 -9.77 -16.80 -1.99
C THR A 177 -10.75 -15.96 -1.19
N LYS A 178 -10.39 -15.56 0.05
CA LYS A 178 -11.23 -14.79 0.96
C LYS A 178 -10.60 -13.44 1.27
N LYS A 179 -11.45 -12.49 1.66
CA LYS A 179 -10.98 -11.21 2.20
C LYS A 179 -10.21 -11.47 3.50
N THR A 180 -8.97 -10.97 3.55
CA THR A 180 -8.11 -11.03 4.74
C THR A 180 -7.65 -9.63 5.13
N SER A 181 -7.91 -9.25 6.38
CA SER A 181 -7.49 -7.98 6.98
C SER A 181 -6.77 -8.28 8.29
N LEU A 182 -5.47 -7.97 8.34
CA LEU A 182 -4.62 -8.12 9.51
C LEU A 182 -4.53 -6.79 10.25
N PHE A 183 -4.78 -6.76 11.56
CA PHE A 183 -4.54 -5.56 12.36
C PHE A 183 -3.25 -5.71 13.17
N LEU A 184 -2.34 -4.75 13.01
CA LEU A 184 -1.01 -4.77 13.63
C LEU A 184 -0.84 -3.64 14.63
N GLN A 185 -0.18 -3.95 15.74
CA GLN A 185 0.29 -2.96 16.72
C GLN A 185 1.81 -2.94 16.75
N ILE A 186 2.38 -1.73 16.69
CA ILE A 186 3.83 -1.52 16.78
C ILE A 186 4.14 -0.71 18.03
N HIS A 187 4.95 -1.27 18.92
CA HIS A 187 5.19 -0.69 20.25
C HIS A 187 6.56 -0.02 20.40
N CYS A 188 7.48 -0.17 19.46
CA CYS A 188 8.71 0.63 19.45
C CYS A 188 8.47 1.98 18.76
N ILE A 189 9.24 3.01 19.11
CA ILE A 189 9.20 4.31 18.38
C ILE A 189 10.52 4.56 17.67
N SER A 190 10.46 5.29 16.56
CA SER A 190 11.62 5.58 15.71
C SER A 190 12.76 6.34 16.40
N THR A 191 12.49 7.08 17.47
CA THR A 191 13.53 7.80 18.25
C THR A 191 14.16 6.96 19.36
N GLU A 192 13.68 5.75 19.63
CA GLU A 192 14.30 4.86 20.63
C GLU A 192 15.62 4.26 20.15
N PHE A 193 15.84 4.24 18.82
CA PHE A 193 17.02 3.66 18.18
C PHE A 193 18.00 4.72 17.66
N THR A 194 17.83 5.98 18.07
CA THR A 194 18.77 7.05 17.75
C THR A 194 19.87 7.17 18.83
N PRO A 195 21.11 7.54 18.46
CA PRO A 195 22.22 7.64 19.42
C PRO A 195 21.97 8.64 20.56
N ARG A 196 21.28 9.76 20.30
CA ARG A 196 20.98 10.75 21.34
C ARG A 196 19.57 10.55 21.87
N LYS A 197 19.49 10.32 23.19
CA LYS A 197 18.23 10.29 23.95
C LYS A 197 17.68 11.70 24.25
N LYS A 198 18.51 12.74 24.15
CA LYS A 198 18.09 14.14 24.32
C LYS A 198 17.43 14.59 23.02
N GLY A 199 16.19 15.09 23.12
CA GLY A 199 15.32 15.38 21.98
C GLY A 199 15.95 16.26 20.89
N GLY A 200 15.45 16.11 19.66
CA GLY A 200 15.89 16.88 18.50
C GLY A 200 16.46 16.04 17.35
N GLU A 201 16.82 14.77 17.59
CA GLU A 201 17.25 13.87 16.52
C GLU A 201 16.07 13.34 15.69
N LYS A 202 16.28 13.25 14.37
CA LYS A 202 15.33 12.65 13.44
C LYS A 202 15.28 11.14 13.71
N GLY A 203 14.15 10.65 14.23
CA GLY A 203 13.94 9.20 14.42
C GLY A 203 14.18 8.39 13.14
N VAL A 204 14.70 7.17 13.30
CA VAL A 204 15.04 6.27 12.19
C VAL A 204 13.79 5.61 11.59
N PRO A 205 13.67 5.53 10.26
CA PRO A 205 12.58 4.78 9.63
C PRO A 205 12.78 3.28 9.80
N PHE A 206 11.67 2.55 9.86
CA PHE A 206 11.63 1.09 9.76
C PHE A 206 11.03 0.69 8.41
N CYS A 207 11.23 -0.56 8.02
CA CYS A 207 10.45 -1.20 6.96
C CYS A 207 9.49 -2.20 7.62
N LEU A 208 8.20 -2.10 7.29
CA LEU A 208 7.23 -3.16 7.57
C LEU A 208 7.26 -4.12 6.39
N GLN A 209 7.88 -5.29 6.58
CA GLN A 209 8.07 -6.31 5.56
C GLN A 209 7.04 -7.43 5.72
N ILE A 210 6.52 -7.92 4.59
CA ILE A 210 5.61 -9.07 4.51
C ILE A 210 6.19 -10.06 3.51
N ASP A 211 6.49 -11.27 3.99
CA ASP A 211 6.88 -12.41 3.17
C ASP A 211 5.73 -13.44 3.15
N THR A 212 5.32 -13.90 1.98
CA THR A 212 4.26 -14.89 1.81
C THR A 212 4.82 -16.17 1.20
N PHE A 213 4.40 -17.31 1.74
CA PHE A 213 4.90 -18.64 1.44
C PHE A 213 3.74 -19.61 1.17
N LYS A 214 3.99 -20.56 0.27
CA LYS A 214 3.16 -21.74 0.09
C LYS A 214 3.62 -22.81 1.09
N PRO A 215 2.73 -23.32 1.96
CA PRO A 215 3.07 -24.46 2.81
C PRO A 215 3.37 -25.69 1.97
N SER A 216 4.39 -26.46 2.36
CA SER A 216 4.79 -27.68 1.66
C SER A 216 4.16 -28.91 2.32
N ASP A 217 3.63 -29.84 1.50
CA ASP A 217 2.91 -31.04 1.96
C ASP A 217 3.82 -32.12 2.58
N LYS A 218 5.16 -31.97 2.55
CA LYS A 218 6.09 -33.09 2.81
C LYS A 218 7.24 -32.77 3.76
N GLY A 219 7.01 -31.89 4.74
CA GLY A 219 8.05 -31.52 5.73
C GLY A 219 9.25 -30.78 5.12
N LEU A 220 9.14 -30.33 3.87
CA LEU A 220 10.11 -29.46 3.23
C LEU A 220 9.89 -28.02 3.68
N LEU A 221 10.90 -27.17 3.47
CA LEU A 221 10.78 -25.74 3.74
C LEU A 221 9.63 -25.14 2.93
N PRO A 222 8.86 -24.20 3.51
CA PRO A 222 7.84 -23.44 2.78
C PRO A 222 8.45 -22.78 1.54
N GLU A 223 7.74 -22.85 0.42
CA GLU A 223 8.16 -22.19 -0.82
C GLU A 223 7.84 -20.71 -0.72
N HIS A 224 8.84 -19.85 -0.90
CA HIS A 224 8.64 -18.40 -0.93
C HIS A 224 7.92 -17.99 -2.22
N LEU A 225 6.85 -17.20 -2.09
CA LEU A 225 6.05 -16.73 -3.21
C LEU A 225 6.24 -15.24 -3.48
N HIS A 226 6.30 -14.43 -2.42
CA HIS A 226 6.32 -12.97 -2.56
C HIS A 226 6.91 -12.29 -1.33
N SER A 227 7.60 -11.18 -1.54
CA SER A 227 8.04 -10.25 -0.49
C SER A 227 7.61 -8.84 -0.85
N ALA A 228 7.16 -8.07 0.14
CA ALA A 228 6.84 -6.66 -0.01
C ALA A 228 7.28 -5.88 1.24
N GLY A 229 7.59 -4.60 1.09
CA GLY A 229 7.94 -3.69 2.17
C GLY A 229 7.32 -2.29 2.02
N CYS A 230 7.13 -1.60 3.14
CA CYS A 230 6.87 -0.16 3.11
C CYS A 230 7.62 0.54 4.25
N LEU A 231 8.05 1.78 4.00
CA LEU A 231 8.66 2.57 5.05
C LEU A 231 7.62 3.10 6.01
N ILE A 232 7.90 2.91 7.29
CA ILE A 232 7.11 3.43 8.39
C ILE A 232 7.98 4.24 9.35
N LYS A 233 7.36 5.22 9.99
CA LYS A 233 7.94 5.96 11.11
C LYS A 233 6.95 5.97 12.25
N VAL A 234 7.37 5.42 13.39
CA VAL A 234 6.51 5.24 14.55
C VAL A 234 6.77 6.35 15.56
N PHE A 235 5.71 7.06 15.93
CA PHE A 235 5.72 8.15 16.89
C PHE A 235 5.09 7.71 18.20
N LYS A 236 5.32 8.47 19.28
CA LYS A 236 4.49 8.37 20.49
C LYS A 236 3.00 8.58 20.14
N PRO A 237 2.06 8.13 21.00
CA PRO A 237 0.63 8.31 20.75
C PRO A 237 0.27 9.76 20.37
N LYS A 238 -0.56 9.91 19.32
CA LYS A 238 -0.94 11.19 18.68
C LYS A 238 0.20 11.97 18.02
N GLY A 239 1.42 11.41 17.99
CA GLY A 239 2.59 12.05 17.40
C GLY A 239 2.56 12.04 15.87
N ALA A 240 2.03 10.98 15.27
CA ALA A 240 1.83 10.90 13.82
C ALA A 240 0.86 11.98 13.34
N ASP A 241 -0.27 12.16 14.02
CA ASP A 241 -1.30 13.15 13.68
C ASP A 241 -0.77 14.59 13.72
N ARG A 242 -0.03 14.91 14.79
CA ARG A 242 0.65 16.21 14.92
C ARG A 242 1.65 16.42 13.78
N LYS A 243 2.43 15.38 13.46
CA LYS A 243 3.44 15.46 12.40
C LYS A 243 2.80 15.64 11.02
N LEU A 244 1.73 14.92 10.71
CA LEU A 244 0.95 15.08 9.47
C LEU A 244 0.41 16.50 9.33
N LYS A 245 -0.17 17.04 10.40
CA LYS A 245 -0.69 18.41 10.42
C LYS A 245 0.43 19.41 10.12
N THR A 246 1.56 19.33 10.83
CA THR A 246 2.70 20.23 10.61
C THR A 246 3.29 20.09 9.20
N ASP A 247 3.41 18.87 8.68
CA ASP A 247 3.94 18.64 7.34
C ASP A 247 3.00 19.20 6.25
N ARG A 248 1.68 19.04 6.41
CA ARG A 248 0.69 19.62 5.50
C ARG A 248 0.74 21.15 5.51
N GLU A 249 0.71 21.77 6.70
CA GLU A 249 0.82 23.23 6.84
C GLU A 249 2.13 23.78 6.24
N LYS A 250 3.22 23.01 6.31
CA LYS A 250 4.51 23.39 5.72
C LYS A 250 4.43 23.40 4.19
N ILE A 251 3.82 22.39 3.58
CA ILE A 251 3.68 22.29 2.11
C ILE A 251 2.70 23.36 1.59
N GLU A 252 1.60 23.60 2.31
CA GLU A 252 0.63 24.63 1.98
C GLU A 252 1.18 26.07 2.07
N LYS A 253 2.32 26.27 2.73
CA LYS A 253 3.02 27.56 2.77
C LYS A 253 4.08 27.69 1.68
N GLN A 254 4.43 26.61 0.97
CA GLN A 254 5.43 26.68 -0.10
C GLN A 254 4.86 27.30 -1.39
N PRO A 255 5.71 27.93 -2.22
CA PRO A 255 5.31 28.41 -3.55
C PRO A 255 4.78 27.27 -4.42
N LEU A 256 3.85 27.56 -5.34
CA LEU A 256 3.22 26.55 -6.19
C LEU A 256 4.24 25.65 -6.92
N HIS A 257 5.29 26.24 -7.51
CA HIS A 257 6.34 25.51 -8.22
C HIS A 257 7.19 24.58 -7.33
N GLU A 258 7.20 24.79 -6.00
CA GLU A 258 7.86 23.87 -5.07
C GLU A 258 6.93 22.73 -4.64
N ARG A 259 5.60 22.96 -4.60
CA ARG A 259 4.61 21.93 -4.25
C ARG A 259 4.59 20.79 -5.24
N ASP A 260 4.77 21.09 -6.52
CA ASP A 260 4.78 20.10 -7.61
C ASP A 260 5.92 19.07 -7.48
N LYS A 261 6.92 19.33 -6.62
CA LYS A 261 8.03 18.41 -6.34
C LYS A 261 7.66 17.31 -5.32
N TYR A 262 6.56 17.48 -4.59
CA TYR A 262 6.10 16.55 -3.56
C TYR A 262 5.09 15.56 -4.11
N GLN A 263 4.93 14.45 -3.41
CA GLN A 263 3.93 13.45 -3.75
C GLN A 263 2.54 13.99 -3.46
N THR A 264 1.69 14.01 -4.50
CA THR A 264 0.28 14.37 -4.34
C THR A 264 -0.46 13.22 -3.66
N PRO A 265 -1.28 13.48 -2.62
CA PRO A 265 -2.17 12.45 -2.09
C PRO A 265 -3.06 11.96 -3.23
N ARG A 266 -2.98 10.66 -3.58
CA ARG A 266 -3.88 10.07 -4.59
C ARG A 266 -5.32 10.28 -4.14
N ALA A 267 -6.08 11.08 -4.90
CA ALA A 267 -7.35 11.68 -4.49
C ALA A 267 -8.46 10.69 -4.05
N ASN A 268 -8.33 9.39 -4.39
CA ASN A 268 -9.30 8.35 -4.06
C ASN A 268 -8.89 7.40 -2.92
N LEU A 269 -7.66 7.49 -2.39
CA LEU A 269 -7.12 6.58 -1.36
C LEU A 269 -6.48 7.42 -0.24
N ARG A 270 -7.30 8.15 0.54
CA ARG A 270 -6.79 9.19 1.45
C ARG A 270 -5.87 8.69 2.57
N ASN A 271 -5.81 7.40 2.89
CA ASN A 271 -5.00 6.84 3.98
C ASN A 271 -4.53 5.40 3.71
N THR A 272 -4.06 5.09 2.51
CA THR A 272 -3.73 3.70 2.15
C THR A 272 -2.47 3.65 1.29
N VAL A 273 -1.55 2.76 1.65
CA VAL A 273 -0.23 2.61 1.05
C VAL A 273 -0.08 1.19 0.56
N ALA A 274 0.24 1.05 -0.73
CA ALA A 274 0.69 -0.24 -1.23
C ALA A 274 2.03 -0.57 -0.56
N ILE A 275 2.11 -1.75 0.04
CA ILE A 275 3.37 -2.34 0.48
C ILE A 275 3.95 -2.97 -0.80
N LEU A 276 5.06 -2.41 -1.28
CA LEU A 276 5.64 -2.69 -2.60
C LEU A 276 6.72 -3.78 -2.53
#